data_AF-A0A0C9YAL6-F1
#
_entry.id   AF-A0A0C9YAL6-F1
#
_cell.length_a   1.000
_cell.length_b   1.000
_cell.length_c   1.000
_cell.angle_alpha   90.00
_cell.angle_beta   90.00
_cell.angle_gamma   90.00
#
_symmetry.space_group_name_H-M   'P 1'
#
loop_
_entity.id
_entity.type
_entity.pdbx_description
1 polymer ?
#
loop_
_entity_poly.entity_id
_entity_poly.type
_entity_poly.pdbx_seq_one_letter_code
_entity_poly.pdbx_strand_id
1 'polypeptide(L)'
;MPLLGTKSSPELFQGDCSQVRTFLDHYDQLCTFHNVTSDQEMVTSILQYCNTRVREIIEGMPHFHTPDWVRLKASLLCYFDADIFDERFFERDLKSLVL
;
A
#
# COMPACT_ATOMS: atom_id res chain seq x y z
N MET A 1 1.36 18.54 0.66
CA MET A 1 0.19 17.73 0.22
C MET A 1 -1.07 18.16 0.99
N PRO A 2 -2.28 18.02 0.43
CA PRO A 2 -3.51 18.36 1.14
C PRO A 2 -3.68 17.46 2.38
N LEU A 3 -3.97 18.08 3.53
CA LEU A 3 -4.23 17.37 4.78
C LEU A 3 -5.59 16.65 4.67
N LEU A 4 -5.57 15.32 4.78
CA LEU A 4 -6.78 14.51 4.87
C LEU A 4 -7.40 14.71 6.26
N GLY A 5 -8.57 15.34 6.30
CA GLY A 5 -9.25 15.68 7.56
C GLY A 5 -10.62 16.33 7.41
N THR A 6 -11.25 16.24 6.24
CA THR A 6 -12.62 16.75 6.01
C THR A 6 -13.59 15.59 5.85
N LYS A 7 -14.87 15.79 6.17
CA LYS A 7 -15.96 14.78 6.11
C LYS A 7 -16.17 14.11 4.73
N SER A 8 -15.44 14.52 3.70
CA SER A 8 -15.40 13.95 2.34
C SER A 8 -14.04 13.36 1.96
N SER A 9 -13.20 13.01 2.95
CA SER A 9 -11.90 12.40 2.69
C SER A 9 -12.09 11.06 1.95
N PRO A 10 -11.31 10.77 0.89
CA PRO A 10 -11.33 9.47 0.23
C PRO A 10 -11.06 8.36 1.26
N GLU A 11 -11.68 7.21 1.04
CA GLU A 11 -11.49 6.03 1.88
C GLU A 11 -9.99 5.68 1.96
N LEU A 12 -9.48 5.47 3.18
CA LEU A 12 -8.10 5.09 3.39
C LEU A 12 -7.83 3.72 2.78
N PHE A 13 -6.65 3.53 2.20
CA PHE A 13 -6.24 2.23 1.72
C PHE A 13 -6.16 1.24 2.89
N GLN A 14 -7.01 0.21 2.86
CA GLN A 14 -7.15 -0.73 3.96
C GLN A 14 -6.12 -1.87 3.93
N GLY A 15 -5.34 -1.96 2.86
CA GLY A 15 -4.49 -3.12 2.58
C GLY A 15 -5.11 -4.10 1.58
N ASP A 16 -6.16 -3.70 0.85
CA ASP A 16 -6.77 -4.54 -0.18
C ASP A 16 -5.80 -4.85 -1.30
N CYS A 17 -5.44 -6.12 -1.43
CA CYS A 17 -4.46 -6.59 -2.40
C CYS A 17 -4.93 -6.40 -3.86
N SER A 18 -6.24 -6.44 -4.10
CA SER A 18 -6.80 -6.12 -5.42
C SER A 18 -6.69 -4.63 -5.77
N GLN A 19 -6.57 -3.76 -4.77
CA GLN A 19 -6.54 -2.30 -4.93
C GLN A 19 -5.14 -1.69 -4.76
N VAL A 20 -4.17 -2.43 -4.22
CA VAL A 20 -2.81 -1.91 -3.95
C VAL A 20 -2.14 -1.34 -5.20
N ARG A 21 -2.34 -1.99 -6.36
CA ARG A 21 -1.78 -1.53 -7.65
C ARG A 21 -2.41 -0.20 -8.07
N THR A 22 -3.74 -0.13 -8.08
CA THR A 22 -4.49 1.09 -8.43
C THR A 22 -4.21 2.23 -7.46
N PHE A 23 -4.11 1.93 -6.16
CA PHE A 23 -3.76 2.89 -5.13
C PHE A 23 -2.37 3.49 -5.35
N LEU A 24 -1.36 2.64 -5.57
CA LEU A 24 0.01 3.11 -5.81
C LEU A 24 0.14 3.89 -7.12
N ASP A 25 -0.62 3.54 -8.16
CA ASP A 25 -0.67 4.29 -9.42
C ASP A 25 -1.30 5.68 -9.23
N HIS A 26 -2.46 5.75 -8.58
CA HIS A 26 -3.11 7.01 -8.24
C HIS A 26 -2.21 7.91 -7.38
N TYR A 27 -1.49 7.32 -6.43
CA TYR A 27 -0.56 8.06 -5.59
C TYR A 27 0.63 8.62 -6.39
N ASP A 28 1.15 7.87 -7.36
CA ASP A 28 2.22 8.30 -8.27
C ASP A 28 1.79 9.51 -9.12
N GLN A 29 0.56 9.45 -9.66
CA GLN A 29 -0.06 10.55 -10.40
C GLN A 29 -0.26 11.78 -9.50
N LEU A 30 -0.68 11.57 -8.25
CA LEU A 30 -0.85 12.65 -7.28
C LEU A 30 0.49 13.32 -6.93
N CYS A 31 1.54 12.53 -6.72
CA CYS A 31 2.89 13.04 -6.49
C CYS A 31 3.37 13.87 -7.69
N THR A 32 3.17 13.36 -8.91
CA THR A 32 3.48 14.07 -10.16
C THR A 32 2.72 15.39 -10.26
N PHE A 33 1.41 15.38 -9.96
CA PHE A 33 0.57 16.58 -9.99
C PHE A 33 1.04 17.64 -8.98
N HIS A 34 1.44 17.21 -7.78
CA HIS A 34 1.93 18.09 -6.72
C HIS A 34 3.44 18.40 -6.83
N ASN A 35 4.14 17.95 -7.89
CA ASN A 35 5.59 18.08 -8.07
C ASN A 35 6.42 17.49 -6.91
N VAL A 36 5.89 16.48 -6.22
CA VAL A 36 6.60 15.76 -5.17
C VAL A 36 7.56 14.78 -5.83
N THR A 37 8.84 15.17 -5.85
CA THR A 37 9.93 14.42 -6.49
C THR A 37 10.94 13.88 -5.48
N SER A 38 10.83 14.27 -4.22
CA SER A 38 11.69 13.78 -3.15
C SER A 38 11.16 12.46 -2.61
N ASP A 39 11.96 11.39 -2.69
CA ASP A 39 11.63 10.08 -2.12
C ASP A 39 11.19 10.20 -0.65
N GLN A 40 11.86 11.05 0.12
CA GLN A 40 11.55 11.27 1.53
C GLN A 40 10.15 11.86 1.74
N GLU A 41 9.74 12.80 0.89
CA GLU A 41 8.38 13.33 0.95
C GLU A 41 7.38 12.25 0.53
N MET A 42 7.65 11.50 -0.54
CA MET A 42 6.77 10.44 -1.04
C MET A 42 6.53 9.34 0.01
N VAL A 43 7.57 8.87 0.69
CA VAL A 43 7.42 7.83 1.72
C VAL A 43 6.69 8.35 2.96
N THR A 44 6.76 9.64 3.26
CA THR A 44 6.09 10.24 4.42
C THR A 44 4.62 10.55 4.11
N SER A 45 4.32 11.08 2.91
CA SER A 45 2.95 11.46 2.57
C SER A 45 2.03 10.27 2.28
N ILE A 46 2.55 9.12 1.82
CA ILE A 46 1.73 7.92 1.58
C ILE A 46 1.05 7.43 2.87
N LEU A 47 1.69 7.63 4.04
CA LEU A 47 1.14 7.24 5.35
C LEU A 47 -0.19 7.93 5.66
N GLN A 48 -0.46 9.09 5.05
CA GLN A 48 -1.71 9.84 5.23
C GLN A 48 -2.88 9.17 4.51
N TYR A 49 -2.60 8.44 3.42
CA TYR A 49 -3.60 7.74 2.60
C TYR A 49 -3.77 6.28 3.00
N CYS A 50 -3.01 5.80 3.98
CA CYS A 50 -3.04 4.43 4.49
C CYS A 50 -3.78 4.34 5.83
N ASN A 51 -4.48 3.23 6.09
CA ASN A 51 -4.99 2.93 7.43
C ASN A 51 -3.84 2.63 8.42
N THR A 52 -4.18 2.49 9.70
CA THR A 52 -3.19 2.18 10.76
C THR A 52 -2.38 0.91 10.47
N ARG A 53 -3.03 -0.16 10.03
CA ARG A 53 -2.36 -1.45 9.75
C ARG A 53 -1.31 -1.33 8.64
N VAL A 54 -1.67 -0.70 7.52
CA VAL A 54 -0.76 -0.47 6.40
C VAL A 54 0.35 0.50 6.79
N ARG A 55 0.03 1.50 7.62
CA ARG A 55 1.03 2.43 8.16
C ARG A 55 2.09 1.69 8.97
N GLU A 56 1.69 0.83 9.90
CA GLU A 56 2.62 0.03 10.70
C GLU A 56 3.50 -0.88 9.83
N ILE A 57 2.94 -1.44 8.76
CA ILE A 57 3.70 -2.25 7.78
C ILE A 57 4.76 -1.38 7.08
N ILE A 58 4.39 -0.20 6.58
CA ILE A 58 5.30 0.73 5.90
C ILE A 58 6.40 1.20 6.87
N GLU A 59 6.02 1.60 8.08
CA GLU A 59 6.97 2.02 9.12
C GLU A 59 7.93 0.88 9.52
N GLY A 60 7.50 -0.38 9.43
CA GLY A 60 8.34 -1.55 9.64
C GLY A 60 9.33 -1.85 8.51
N MET A 61 9.20 -1.21 7.33
CA MET A 61 10.07 -1.48 6.19
C MET A 61 11.39 -0.69 6.24
N PRO A 62 12.52 -1.31 5.85
CA PRO A 62 13.80 -0.61 5.79
C PRO A 62 13.83 0.52 4.74
N HIS A 63 13.01 0.41 3.69
CA HIS A 63 12.88 1.40 2.61
C HIS A 63 12.10 2.67 3.02
N PHE A 64 11.45 2.63 4.18
CA PHE A 64 10.87 3.83 4.80
C PHE A 64 11.95 4.63 5.54
N HIS A 65 12.82 3.93 6.28
CA HIS A 65 13.92 4.52 7.03
C HIS A 65 15.03 5.05 6.11
N THR A 66 15.31 4.32 5.02
CA THR A 66 16.17 4.77 3.93
C THR A 66 15.27 5.13 2.76
N PRO A 67 14.93 6.41 2.56
CA PRO A 67 13.88 6.82 1.65
C PRO A 67 14.20 6.36 0.22
N ASP A 68 13.50 5.31 -0.21
CA ASP A 68 13.59 4.72 -1.53
C ASP A 68 12.17 4.33 -1.94
N TRP A 69 11.49 5.27 -2.63
CA TRP A 69 10.09 5.10 -3.02
C TRP A 69 9.91 3.89 -3.93
N VAL A 70 10.85 3.68 -4.85
CA VAL A 70 10.80 2.60 -5.84
C VAL A 70 10.84 1.23 -5.15
N ARG A 71 11.76 1.04 -4.20
CA ARG A 71 11.83 -0.20 -3.42
C ARG A 71 10.65 -0.36 -2.48
N LEU A 72 10.20 0.72 -1.83
CA LEU A 72 9.02 0.68 -0.96
C LEU A 72 7.78 0.22 -1.74
N LYS A 73 7.55 0.78 -2.94
CA LYS A 73 6.46 0.41 -3.83
C LYS A 73 6.52 -1.06 -4.23
N ALA A 74 7.71 -1.57 -4.58
CA ALA A 74 7.92 -2.98 -4.89
C ALA A 74 7.66 -3.90 -3.69
N SER A 75 8.12 -3.52 -2.49
CA SER A 75 7.89 -4.28 -1.26
C SER A 75 6.41 -4.31 -0.88
N LEU A 76 5.70 -3.19 -1.00
CA LEU A 76 4.25 -3.11 -0.78
C LEU A 76 3.50 -4.01 -1.77
N LEU A 77 3.82 -3.91 -3.06
CA LEU A 77 3.25 -4.79 -4.08
C LEU A 77 3.48 -6.25 -3.74
N CYS A 78 4.72 -6.63 -3.41
CA CYS A 78 5.06 -8.01 -3.08
C CYS A 78 4.33 -8.50 -1.82
N TYR A 79 4.21 -7.66 -0.79
CA TYR A 79 3.56 -8.03 0.48
C TYR A 79 2.07 -8.30 0.27
N PHE A 80 1.36 -7.38 -0.40
CA PHE A 80 -0.08 -7.52 -0.63
C PHE A 80 -0.39 -8.53 -1.76
N ASP A 81 0.42 -8.62 -2.83
CA ASP A 81 0.25 -9.71 -3.82
C ASP A 81 0.54 -11.09 -3.22
N ALA A 82 1.47 -11.21 -2.26
CA ALA A 82 1.73 -12.48 -1.58
C ALA A 82 0.53 -12.92 -0.71
N ASP A 83 -0.17 -11.98 -0.10
CA ASP A 83 -1.40 -12.23 0.67
C ASP A 83 -2.51 -12.81 -0.24
N ILE A 84 -2.61 -12.39 -1.52
CA ILE A 84 -3.49 -13.03 -2.52
C ILE A 84 -3.11 -14.49 -2.75
N PHE A 85 -1.82 -14.82 -2.79
CA PHE A 85 -1.37 -16.19 -2.95
C PHE A 85 -1.68 -17.02 -1.70
N ASP A 86 -1.42 -16.51 -0.51
CA ASP A 86 -1.71 -17.23 0.73
C ASP A 86 -3.22 -17.48 0.89
N GLU A 87 -4.06 -16.45 0.65
CA GLU A 87 -5.51 -16.52 0.82
C GLU A 87 -6.20 -17.36 -0.28
N ARG A 88 -5.76 -17.25 -1.56
CA ARG A 88 -6.31 -18.09 -2.65
C ARG A 88 -5.99 -19.57 -2.49
N PHE A 89 -4.85 -19.91 -1.89
CA PHE A 89 -4.48 -21.30 -1.67
C PHE A 89 -5.16 -21.89 -0.44
N PHE A 90 -5.56 -21.08 0.55
CA PHE A 90 -6.23 -21.61 1.76
C PHE A 90 -7.71 -21.97 1.57
N GLU A 91 -8.50 -21.21 0.79
CA GLU A 91 -9.95 -21.47 0.74
C GLU A 91 -10.39 -22.54 -0.28
N ARG A 92 -9.59 -22.81 -1.32
CA ARG A 92 -10.00 -23.72 -2.41
C ARG A 92 -9.42 -25.13 -2.31
N ASP A 93 -8.31 -25.31 -1.59
CA ASP A 93 -7.64 -26.62 -1.53
C ASP A 93 -8.21 -27.54 -0.43
N LEU A 94 -8.92 -27.00 0.57
CA LEU A 94 -9.43 -27.77 1.71
C LEU A 94 -10.76 -28.52 1.48
N LYS A 95 -11.36 -28.47 0.28
CA LYS A 95 -12.63 -29.17 -0.03
C LYS A 95 -12.52 -30.39 -0.93
N SER A 96 -11.31 -30.87 -1.25
CA SER A 96 -11.13 -32.06 -2.09
C SER A 96 -10.30 -33.17 -1.42
N LEU A 97 -10.47 -33.37 -0.11
CA LEU A 97 -9.89 -34.52 0.61
C LEU A 97 -10.87 -35.14 1.62
N VAL A 98 -12.13 -35.29 1.22
CA VAL A 98 -13.04 -36.24 1.87
C VAL A 98 -13.44 -37.26 0.80
N LEU A 99 -12.61 -38.31 0.71
CA LEU A 99 -12.95 -39.61 0.13
C LEU A 99 -13.89 -40.36 1.07
#